data_AF-A0A0D2JXW5-F1
#
_entry.id   AF-A0A0D2JXW5-F1
#
_cell.length_a   1.000
_cell.length_b   1.000
_cell.length_c   1.000
_cell.angle_alpha   90.00
_cell.angle_beta   90.00
_cell.angle_gamma   90.00
#
_symmetry.space_group_name_H-M   'P 1'
#
loop_
_entity.id
_entity.type
_entity.pdbx_description
1 polymer ?
#
loop_
_entity_poly.entity_id
_entity_poly.type
_entity_poly.pdbx_seq_one_letter_code
_entity_poly.pdbx_strand_id
1 'polypeptide(L)'
;MLARKSFKFRHRMVPTVFSDQELAAISIPTLFLVGENEKIYSPQEALNRLRQKAPQIRTMLIPGAGQVLTIVQKEMVNRLILNFLKGIEIKCPGVSPAATGKHR
;
A
#
# COMPACT_ATOMS: atom_id res chain seq x y z
N MET A 1 -24.98 -26.72 -14.45
CA MET A 1 -23.95 -25.71 -14.09
C MET A 1 -23.29 -25.13 -15.35
N LEU A 2 -23.88 -24.10 -15.96
CA LEU A 2 -23.35 -23.45 -17.17
C LEU A 2 -22.05 -22.65 -16.90
N ALA A 3 -21.91 -22.13 -15.67
CA ALA A 3 -20.76 -21.31 -15.26
C ALA A 3 -19.41 -22.07 -15.30
N ARG A 4 -19.37 -23.34 -14.87
CA ARG A 4 -18.14 -24.16 -14.86
C ARG A 4 -17.64 -24.57 -16.26
N LYS A 5 -18.53 -24.60 -17.27
CA LYS A 5 -18.16 -24.91 -18.67
C LYS A 5 -17.63 -23.69 -19.42
N SER A 6 -18.07 -22.49 -19.04
CA SER A 6 -17.79 -21.26 -19.78
C SER A 6 -16.66 -20.43 -19.18
N PHE A 7 -16.42 -20.56 -17.87
CA PHE A 7 -15.34 -19.86 -17.18
C PHE A 7 -14.24 -20.85 -16.77
N LYS A 8 -13.07 -20.76 -17.44
CA LYS A 8 -11.84 -21.39 -16.93
C LYS A 8 -11.30 -20.53 -15.80
N PHE A 9 -11.30 -21.06 -14.58
CA PHE A 9 -10.66 -20.40 -13.44
C PHE A 9 -9.16 -20.33 -13.73
N ARG A 10 -8.68 -19.16 -14.18
CA ARG A 10 -7.26 -18.95 -14.45
C ARG A 10 -6.54 -18.83 -13.11
N HIS A 11 -5.39 -19.51 -12.98
CA HIS A 11 -4.57 -19.47 -11.78
C HIS A 11 -4.35 -18.01 -11.36
N ARG A 12 -4.60 -17.69 -10.09
CA ARG A 12 -4.27 -16.36 -9.57
C ARG A 12 -2.77 -16.18 -9.74
N MET A 13 -2.36 -15.10 -10.41
CA MET A 13 -0.95 -14.73 -10.41
C MET A 13 -0.57 -14.42 -8.96
N VAL A 14 0.29 -15.24 -8.38
CA VAL A 14 0.82 -14.97 -7.05
C VAL A 14 1.90 -13.89 -7.23
N PRO A 15 1.80 -12.75 -6.55
CA PRO A 15 2.84 -11.73 -6.62
C PRO A 15 4.18 -12.31 -6.18
N THR A 16 5.25 -11.99 -6.89
CA THR A 16 6.60 -12.32 -6.45
C THR A 16 6.91 -11.56 -5.17
N VAL A 17 7.30 -12.29 -4.12
CA VAL A 17 7.68 -11.70 -2.84
C VAL A 17 9.19 -11.47 -2.83
N PHE A 18 9.60 -10.22 -2.67
CA PHE A 18 11.02 -9.86 -2.58
C PHE A 18 11.56 -10.32 -1.23
N SER A 19 12.77 -10.89 -1.23
CA SER A 19 13.55 -11.19 -0.04
C SER A 19 14.03 -9.91 0.65
N ASP A 20 14.47 -10.03 1.91
CA ASP A 20 15.01 -8.88 2.64
C ASP A 20 16.27 -8.31 1.96
N GLN A 21 17.09 -9.16 1.34
CA GLN A 21 18.27 -8.74 0.60
C GLN A 21 17.90 -7.97 -0.68
N GLU A 22 16.89 -8.45 -1.42
CA GLU A 22 16.39 -7.75 -2.61
C GLU A 22 15.76 -6.40 -2.26
N LEU A 23 14.99 -6.33 -1.16
CA LEU A 23 14.44 -5.07 -0.66
C LEU A 23 15.56 -4.09 -0.26
N ALA A 24 16.56 -4.56 0.47
CA ALA A 24 17.71 -3.75 0.88
C ALA A 24 18.54 -3.26 -0.31
N ALA A 25 18.60 -4.02 -1.40
CA ALA A 25 19.38 -3.70 -2.60
C ALA A 25 18.75 -2.60 -3.48
N ILE A 26 17.49 -2.21 -3.23
CA ILE A 26 16.85 -1.11 -3.97
C ILE A 26 17.55 0.21 -3.62
N SER A 27 18.26 0.78 -4.60
CA SER A 27 19.10 1.98 -4.44
C SER A 27 18.49 3.26 -5.01
N ILE A 28 17.47 3.14 -5.87
CA ILE A 28 16.76 4.30 -6.43
C ILE A 28 15.75 4.86 -5.43
N PRO A 29 15.45 6.18 -5.46
CA PRO A 29 14.33 6.73 -4.71
C PRO A 29 13.08 5.90 -5.00
N THR A 30 12.45 5.39 -3.94
CA THR A 30 11.28 4.50 -4.05
C THR A 30 10.20 4.93 -3.06
N LEU A 31 8.95 4.96 -3.53
CA LEU A 31 7.76 5.22 -2.73
C LEU A 31 6.85 3.99 -2.76
N PHE A 32 6.56 3.44 -1.58
CA PHE A 32 5.60 2.37 -1.37
C PHE A 32 4.30 2.93 -0.77
N LEU A 33 3.18 2.70 -1.46
CA LEU A 33 1.84 3.10 -1.01
C LEU A 33 1.02 1.84 -0.77
N VAL A 34 0.36 1.76 0.39
CA VAL A 34 -0.55 0.66 0.72
C VAL A 34 -1.82 1.20 1.37
N GLY A 35 -2.96 0.62 1.03
CA GLY A 35 -4.24 0.95 1.66
C GLY A 35 -4.37 0.35 3.06
N GLU A 36 -4.98 1.09 3.99
CA GLU A 36 -5.33 0.62 5.34
C GLU A 36 -6.17 -0.66 5.34
N ASN A 37 -7.05 -0.81 4.36
CA ASN A 37 -7.99 -1.93 4.20
C ASN A 37 -7.52 -2.94 3.13
N GLU A 38 -6.21 -3.07 2.89
CA GLU A 38 -5.67 -4.13 2.02
C GLU A 38 -6.08 -5.52 2.54
N LYS A 39 -6.41 -6.43 1.62
CA LYS A 39 -6.93 -7.77 1.94
C LYS A 39 -5.97 -8.89 1.55
N ILE A 40 -4.99 -8.63 0.70
CA ILE A 40 -4.05 -9.65 0.24
C ILE A 40 -2.98 -9.93 1.31
N TYR A 41 -2.52 -8.91 2.02
CA TYR A 41 -1.52 -8.99 3.07
C TYR A 41 -1.74 -7.89 4.12
N SER A 42 -1.13 -8.03 5.30
CA SER A 42 -1.22 -7.01 6.36
C SER A 42 -0.42 -5.76 5.98
N PRO A 43 -1.07 -4.57 5.86
CA PRO A 43 -0.37 -3.32 5.62
C PRO A 43 0.67 -3.02 6.69
N GLN A 44 0.33 -3.26 7.96
CA GLN A 44 1.20 -2.95 9.08
C GLN A 44 2.46 -3.83 9.09
N GLU A 45 2.33 -5.12 8.78
CA GLU A 45 3.48 -6.01 8.67
C GLU A 45 4.38 -5.62 7.50
N ALA A 46 3.81 -5.28 6.34
CA ALA A 46 4.57 -4.81 5.19
C ALA A 46 5.33 -3.51 5.50
N LEU A 47 4.68 -2.55 6.15
CA LEU A 47 5.32 -1.29 6.57
C LEU A 47 6.43 -1.53 7.59
N ASN A 48 6.19 -2.39 8.59
CA ASN A 48 7.20 -2.73 9.59
C ASN A 48 8.41 -3.42 8.97
N ARG A 49 8.19 -4.36 8.04
CA ARG A 49 9.26 -5.04 7.31
C ARG A 49 10.09 -4.06 6.49
N LEU A 50 9.44 -3.15 5.75
CA LEU A 50 10.15 -2.13 4.97
C LEU A 50 10.95 -1.18 5.86
N ARG A 51 10.40 -0.72 6.99
CA ARG A 51 11.14 0.12 7.95
C ARG A 51 12.40 -0.58 8.50
N GLN A 52 12.34 -1.89 8.72
CA GLN A 52 13.46 -2.66 9.27
C GLN A 52 14.49 -3.07 8.21
N LYS A 53 14.05 -3.41 7.01
CA LYS A 53 14.89 -4.09 5.99
C LYS A 53 15.26 -3.19 4.81
N ALA A 54 14.46 -2.17 4.53
CA ALA A 54 14.70 -1.22 3.45
C ALA A 54 14.28 0.20 3.87
N PRO A 55 14.91 0.78 4.92
CA PRO A 55 14.54 2.08 5.46
C PRO A 55 14.68 3.24 4.46
N GLN A 56 15.42 3.04 3.36
CA GLN A 56 15.52 3.99 2.25
C GLN A 56 14.22 4.11 1.44
N ILE A 57 13.33 3.11 1.51
CA ILE A 57 12.04 3.13 0.83
C ILE A 57 11.07 3.99 1.64
N ARG A 58 10.56 5.06 1.01
CA ARG A 58 9.53 5.89 1.63
C ARG A 58 8.22 5.11 1.65
N THR A 59 7.58 5.00 2.81
CA THR A 59 6.35 4.21 2.95
C THR A 59 5.19 5.07 3.38
N MET A 60 4.00 4.85 2.82
CA MET A 60 2.78 5.56 3.19
C MET A 60 1.58 4.62 3.33
N LEU A 61 0.84 4.77 4.42
CA LEU A 61 -0.45 4.12 4.64
C LEU A 61 -1.56 5.06 4.19
N ILE A 62 -2.43 4.60 3.29
CA ILE A 62 -3.53 5.38 2.73
C ILE A 62 -4.82 5.01 3.48
N PRO A 63 -5.39 5.93 4.29
CA PRO A 63 -6.57 5.65 5.09
C PRO A 63 -7.78 5.39 4.20
N GLY A 64 -8.68 4.50 4.64
CA GLY A 64 -9.94 4.21 3.93
C GLY A 64 -9.78 3.58 2.54
N ALA A 65 -8.57 3.18 2.12
CA ALA A 65 -8.32 2.53 0.85
C ALA A 65 -7.88 1.07 1.04
N GLY A 66 -8.18 0.21 0.07
CA GLY A 66 -7.62 -1.15 -0.03
C GLY A 66 -6.74 -1.27 -1.28
N GLN A 67 -6.89 -2.38 -2.00
CA GLN A 67 -6.07 -2.70 -3.17
C GLN A 67 -6.12 -1.65 -4.29
N VAL A 68 -7.28 -1.01 -4.50
CA VAL A 68 -7.49 -0.04 -5.60
C VAL A 68 -7.37 1.41 -5.10
N LEU A 69 -6.36 1.68 -4.27
CA LEU A 69 -6.16 2.98 -3.62
C LEU A 69 -6.04 4.16 -4.60
N THR A 70 -5.53 3.91 -5.81
CA THR A 70 -5.38 4.91 -6.89
C THR A 70 -6.72 5.47 -7.38
N ILE A 71 -7.81 4.71 -7.22
CA ILE A 71 -9.16 5.13 -7.60
C ILE A 71 -9.89 5.70 -6.39
N VAL A 72 -9.85 4.99 -5.26
CA VAL A 72 -10.60 5.34 -4.04
C VAL A 72 -10.08 6.63 -3.41
N GLN A 73 -8.77 6.84 -3.40
CA GLN A 73 -8.11 8.01 -2.79
C GLN A 73 -7.28 8.80 -3.81
N LYS A 74 -7.85 9.00 -5.01
CA LYS A 74 -7.16 9.56 -6.19
C LYS A 74 -6.45 10.89 -5.91
N GLU A 75 -7.08 11.83 -5.20
CA GLU A 75 -6.47 13.13 -4.89
C GLU A 75 -5.25 12.99 -3.98
N MET A 76 -5.34 12.16 -2.95
CA MET A 76 -4.24 11.92 -2.02
C MET A 76 -3.09 11.22 -2.73
N VAL A 77 -3.38 10.15 -3.47
CA VAL A 77 -2.36 9.37 -4.18
C VAL A 77 -1.64 10.23 -5.22
N ASN A 78 -2.38 11.01 -6.01
CA ASN A 78 -1.78 11.91 -7.00
C ASN A 78 -0.85 12.94 -6.33
N ARG A 79 -1.27 13.53 -5.22
CA ARG A 79 -0.43 14.48 -4.46
C ARG A 79 0.86 13.83 -3.96
N LEU A 80 0.77 12.63 -3.39
CA LEU A 80 1.93 11.89 -2.88
C LEU A 80 2.93 11.57 -4.00
N ILE A 81 2.44 11.08 -5.14
CA ILE A 81 3.26 10.78 -6.32
C ILE A 81 3.93 12.05 -6.86
N LEU A 82 3.18 13.13 -7.03
CA LEU A 82 3.74 14.39 -7.55
C LEU A 82 4.79 14.98 -6.59
N ASN A 83 4.53 14.94 -5.28
CA ASN A 83 5.49 15.39 -4.27
C ASN A 83 6.77 14.55 -4.30
N PHE A 84 6.62 13.23 -4.40
CA PHE A 84 7.73 12.30 -4.51
C PHE A 84 8.62 12.60 -5.72
N LEU A 85 8.02 12.75 -6.90
CA LEU A 85 8.73 13.03 -8.15
C LEU A 85 9.43 14.40 -8.13
N LYS A 86 8.88 15.37 -7.40
CA LYS A 86 9.50 16.70 -7.20
C LYS A 86 10.57 16.71 -6.10
N GLY A 87 10.84 15.59 -5.44
CA GLY A 87 11.78 15.52 -4.31
C GLY A 87 11.28 16.20 -3.03
N ILE A 88 9.99 16.54 -2.96
CA ILE A 88 9.36 17.17 -1.79
C ILE A 88 9.23 16.12 -0.68
N GLU A 89 9.43 16.54 0.57
CA GLU A 89 9.20 15.68 1.74
C GLU A 89 7.74 15.20 1.78
N ILE A 90 7.55 13.91 2.07
CA ILE A 90 6.24 13.27 2.10
C ILE A 90 5.95 12.89 3.56
N LYS A 91 4.87 13.43 4.12
CA LYS A 91 4.45 13.14 5.50
C LYS A 91 3.19 12.30 5.50
N CYS A 92 3.08 11.44 6.51
CA CYS A 92 1.82 10.76 6.82
C CYS A 92 0.78 11.84 7.17
N PRO A 93 -0.33 11.96 6.43
CA PRO A 93 -1.46 12.75 6.92
C PRO A 93 -1.91 12.08 8.22
N GLY A 94 -1.96 12.85 9.29
CA GLY A 94 -2.20 12.36 10.64
C GLY A 94 -3.35 11.36 10.68
N VAL A 95 -3.12 10.23 11.34
CA VAL A 95 -4.21 9.44 11.90
C VAL A 95 -4.96 10.41 12.82
N SER A 96 -6.11 10.92 12.38
CA SER A 96 -7.04 11.53 13.32
C SER A 96 -7.34 10.44 14.35
N PRO A 97 -7.12 10.66 15.65
CA PRO A 97 -7.60 9.72 16.64
C PRO A 97 -9.09 9.54 16.37
N ALA A 98 -9.51 8.29 16.23
CA ALA A 98 -10.91 7.92 16.05
C ALA A 98 -11.75 8.77 17.00
N ALA A 99 -12.72 9.49 16.46
CA ALA A 99 -13.73 10.12 17.26
C ALA A 99 -14.34 9.03 18.14
N THR A 100 -14.09 9.12 19.45
CA THR A 100 -14.78 8.36 20.49
C THR A 100 -16.26 8.76 20.43
N GLY A 101 -16.99 8.15 19.51
CA GLY A 101 -18.44 8.27 19.40
C GLY A 101 -19.08 7.31 20.38
N LYS A 102 -19.43 7.84 21.56
CA LYS A 102 -20.38 7.24 22.51
C LYS A 102 -21.58 6.66 21.75
N HIS A 103 -21.72 5.34 21.76
CA HIS A 103 -23.03 4.72 21.59
C HIS A 103 -23.86 5.03 22.85
N ARG A 104 -24.93 5.81 22.62
CA ARG A 104 -26.11 5.86 23.48
C ARG A 104 -26.92 4.59 23.31
#